data_AF-A0A8X8DF34-F1
#
_entry.id   AF-A0A8X8DF34-F1
#
_cell.length_a   1.000
_cell.length_b   1.000
_cell.length_c   1.000
_cell.angle_alpha   90.00
_cell.angle_beta   90.00
_cell.angle_gamma   90.00
#
_symmetry.space_group_name_H-M   'P 1'
#
loop_
_entity.id
_entity.type
_entity.pdbx_description
1 polymer ?
#
loop_
_entity_poly.entity_id
_entity_poly.type
_entity_poly.pdbx_seq_one_letter_code
_entity_poly.pdbx_strand_id
1 'polypeptide(L)'
;MLTRNGRRATRSTKRKLRDNKLTRSIKRIRADMAEINEGQERIRDGQKEVREKFEEISKETAKLKEETNIISKQSAANQVRLDLMFQIIKARSENDARRDAVLTQILRELINGKAEPELKQAPRGEAITR
;
A
#
# COMPACT_ATOMS: atom_id res chain seq x y z
N MET A 1 60.17 9.89 54.72
CA MET A 1 59.07 10.79 55.13
C MET A 1 58.76 11.76 53.99
N LEU A 2 57.66 11.58 53.25
CA LEU A 2 57.21 12.58 52.26
C LEU A 2 56.34 13.61 52.96
N THR A 3 56.68 14.89 52.84
CA THR A 3 56.07 16.02 53.55
C THR A 3 54.56 16.14 53.26
N ARG A 4 53.79 16.47 54.30
CA ARG A 4 52.31 16.59 54.31
C ARG A 4 51.77 17.56 53.23
N ASN A 5 52.59 18.55 52.84
CA ASN A 5 52.29 19.51 51.76
C ASN A 5 52.39 18.91 50.35
N GLY A 6 53.35 18.04 50.06
CA GLY A 6 53.46 17.36 48.75
C GLY A 6 52.27 16.42 48.47
N ARG A 7 51.71 15.80 49.51
CA ARG A 7 50.50 14.97 49.41
C ARG A 7 49.22 15.76 49.16
N ARG A 8 49.11 17.02 49.61
CA ARG A 8 47.95 17.90 49.34
C ARG A 8 47.99 18.47 47.91
N ALA A 9 49.15 18.93 47.45
CA ALA A 9 49.33 19.46 46.10
C ALA A 9 49.02 18.39 45.03
N THR A 10 49.53 17.17 45.21
CA THR A 10 49.25 16.04 44.30
C THR A 10 47.77 15.61 44.28
N ARG A 11 47.04 15.75 45.40
CA ARG A 11 45.60 15.46 45.48
C ARG A 11 44.76 16.50 44.74
N SER A 12 45.14 17.78 44.81
CA SER A 12 44.51 18.89 44.08
C SER A 12 44.65 18.71 42.57
N THR A 13 45.86 18.43 42.08
CA THR A 13 46.12 18.23 40.65
C THR A 13 45.35 17.02 40.09
N LYS A 14 45.29 15.90 40.83
CA LYS A 14 44.48 14.74 40.46
C LYS A 14 42.98 15.06 40.37
N ARG A 15 42.47 15.93 41.25
CA ARG A 15 41.06 16.35 41.23
C ARG A 15 40.76 17.22 40.00
N LYS A 16 41.63 18.19 39.69
CA LYS A 16 41.53 19.04 38.48
C LYS A 16 41.57 18.23 37.18
N LEU A 17 42.42 17.19 37.11
CA LEU A 17 42.45 16.29 35.95
C LEU A 17 41.14 15.50 35.76
N ARG A 18 40.53 15.04 36.86
CA ARG A 18 39.22 14.36 36.81
C ARG A 18 38.11 15.30 36.37
N ASP A 19 38.08 16.52 36.90
CA ASP A 19 37.08 17.53 36.51
C ASP A 19 37.21 17.92 35.04
N ASN A 20 38.44 18.03 34.53
CA ASN A 20 38.70 18.25 33.10
C ASN A 20 38.25 17.07 32.24
N LYS A 21 38.48 15.83 32.68
CA LYS A 21 38.00 14.62 31.97
C LYS A 21 36.47 14.56 31.95
N LEU A 22 35.82 14.89 33.07
CA LEU A 22 34.37 14.96 33.18
C LEU A 22 33.80 16.03 32.23
N THR A 23 34.38 17.23 32.24
CA THR A 23 33.96 18.35 31.37
C THR A 23 34.07 17.97 29.89
N ARG A 24 35.17 17.33 29.47
CA ARG A 24 35.31 16.82 28.10
C ARG A 24 34.28 15.77 27.74
N SER A 25 33.93 14.90 28.70
CA SER A 25 32.93 13.85 28.48
C SER A 25 31.53 14.44 28.34
N ILE A 26 31.17 15.43 29.17
CA ILE A 26 29.90 16.17 29.05
C ILE A 26 29.81 16.89 27.70
N LYS A 27 30.89 17.52 27.23
CA LYS A 27 30.90 18.18 25.91
C LYS A 27 30.65 17.18 24.76
N ARG A 28 31.26 15.99 24.81
CA ARG A 28 31.03 14.94 23.82
C ARG A 28 29.58 14.46 23.84
N ILE A 29 29.06 14.13 25.02
CA ILE A 29 27.65 13.70 25.17
C ILE A 29 26.68 14.74 24.60
N ARG A 30 26.93 16.04 24.80
CA ARG A 30 26.08 17.10 24.23
C ARG A 30 26.16 17.15 22.70
N ALA A 31 27.34 16.93 22.12
CA ALA A 31 27.51 16.87 20.68
C ALA A 31 26.78 15.65 20.10
N ASP A 32 26.95 14.47 20.73
CA ASP A 32 26.27 13.25 20.32
C ASP A 32 24.74 13.40 20.42
N MET A 33 24.23 14.05 21.47
CA MET A 33 22.79 14.34 21.60
C MET A 33 22.27 15.27 20.49
N ALA A 34 23.07 16.27 20.09
CA ALA A 34 22.67 17.17 19.00
C ALA A 34 22.58 16.40 17.67
N GLU A 35 23.59 15.56 17.37
CA GLU A 35 23.59 14.72 16.17
C GLU A 35 22.42 13.74 16.15
N ILE A 36 22.13 13.10 17.29
CA ILE A 36 20.97 12.21 17.45
C ILE A 36 19.67 12.98 17.18
N ASN A 37 19.51 14.17 17.75
CA ASN A 37 18.31 14.98 17.53
C ASN A 37 18.11 15.32 16.05
N GLU A 38 19.17 15.76 15.36
CA GLU A 38 19.10 16.02 13.92
C GLU A 38 18.77 14.75 13.12
N GLY A 39 19.32 13.60 13.51
CA GLY A 39 18.97 12.31 12.92
C GLY A 39 17.49 11.96 13.12
N GLN A 40 16.94 12.22 14.30
CA GLN A 40 15.54 11.98 14.63
C GLN A 40 14.60 12.89 13.84
N GLU A 41 14.95 14.17 13.64
CA GLU A 41 14.18 15.06 12.77
C GLU A 41 14.14 14.55 11.34
N ARG A 42 15.30 14.17 10.76
CA ARG A 42 15.36 13.58 9.42
C ARG A 42 14.52 12.32 9.28
N ILE A 43 14.51 11.45 10.30
CA ILE A 43 13.67 10.25 10.32
C ILE A 43 12.19 10.63 10.32
N ARG A 44 11.78 11.60 11.15
CA ARG A 44 10.37 12.05 11.21
C ARG A 44 9.89 12.63 9.89
N ASP A 45 10.72 13.44 9.25
CA ASP A 45 10.40 14.01 7.93
C ASP A 45 10.28 12.91 6.87
N GLY A 46 11.23 11.95 6.85
CA GLY A 46 11.16 10.81 5.94
C GLY A 46 9.93 9.93 6.17
N GLN A 47 9.53 9.71 7.43
CA GLN A 47 8.31 8.96 7.77
C GLN A 47 7.04 9.68 7.29
N LYS A 48 7.02 11.01 7.38
CA LYS A 48 5.90 11.82 6.89
C LYS A 48 5.77 11.70 5.37
N GLU A 49 6.89 11.85 4.64
CA GLU A 49 6.91 11.72 3.18
C GLU A 49 6.44 10.33 2.72
N VAL A 50 6.94 9.27 3.37
CA VAL A 50 6.52 7.89 3.07
C VAL A 50 5.03 7.70 3.30
N ARG A 51 4.48 8.25 4.39
CA ARG A 51 3.04 8.19 4.68
C ARG A 51 2.20 8.87 3.60
N GLU A 52 2.59 10.08 3.20
CA GLU A 52 1.89 10.85 2.17
C GLU A 52 1.85 10.08 0.83
N LYS A 53 2.99 9.51 0.41
CA LYS A 53 3.06 8.66 -0.79
C LYS A 53 2.17 7.42 -0.67
N PHE A 54 2.15 6.78 0.49
CA PHE A 54 1.32 5.58 0.71
C PHE A 54 -0.17 5.90 0.65
N GLU A 55 -0.59 7.07 1.15
CA GLU A 55 -1.97 7.54 1.03
C GLU A 55 -2.37 7.81 -0.42
N GLU A 56 -1.48 8.38 -1.23
CA GLU A 56 -1.70 8.58 -2.66
C GLU A 56 -1.86 7.25 -3.40
N ILE A 57 -0.93 6.31 -3.19
CA ILE A 57 -0.99 4.95 -3.76
C ILE A 57 -2.29 4.25 -3.36
N SER A 58 -2.71 4.39 -2.10
CA SER A 58 -3.95 3.78 -1.60
C SER A 58 -5.18 4.33 -2.31
N LYS A 59 -5.23 5.64 -2.55
CA LYS A 59 -6.32 6.30 -3.29
C LYS A 59 -6.35 5.83 -4.75
N GLU A 60 -5.20 5.75 -5.41
CA GLU A 60 -5.11 5.26 -6.79
C GLU A 60 -5.51 3.79 -6.90
N THR A 61 -5.03 2.94 -5.98
CA THR A 61 -5.39 1.52 -5.92
C THR A 61 -6.90 1.32 -5.76
N ALA A 62 -7.55 2.15 -4.94
CA ALA A 62 -9.00 2.10 -4.78
C ALA A 62 -9.75 2.44 -6.07
N LYS A 63 -9.29 3.46 -6.82
CA LYS A 63 -9.85 3.83 -8.13
C LYS A 63 -9.67 2.70 -9.16
N LEU A 64 -8.45 2.19 -9.29
CA LEU A 64 -8.13 1.09 -10.21
C LEU A 64 -8.97 -0.16 -9.93
N LYS A 65 -9.21 -0.47 -8.65
CA LYS A 65 -10.07 -1.58 -8.25
C LYS A 65 -11.52 -1.38 -8.70
N GLU A 66 -12.06 -0.18 -8.57
CA GLU A 66 -13.42 0.12 -9.01
C GLU A 66 -13.54 0.07 -10.53
N GLU A 67 -12.61 0.69 -11.26
CA GLU A 67 -12.56 0.63 -12.72
C GLU A 67 -12.45 -0.82 -13.23
N THR A 68 -11.58 -1.63 -12.61
CA THR A 68 -11.42 -3.04 -12.94
C THR A 68 -12.71 -3.83 -12.69
N ASN A 69 -13.45 -3.52 -11.62
CA ASN A 69 -14.72 -4.16 -11.31
C ASN A 69 -15.78 -3.83 -12.38
N ILE A 70 -15.86 -2.57 -12.80
CA ILE A 70 -16.75 -2.13 -13.88
C ILE A 70 -16.40 -2.87 -15.19
N ILE A 71 -15.13 -2.88 -15.58
CA ILE A 71 -14.66 -3.56 -16.79
C ILE A 71 -14.95 -5.06 -16.71
N SER A 72 -14.75 -5.69 -15.55
CA SER A 72 -15.00 -7.12 -15.36
C SER A 72 -16.47 -7.46 -15.53
N LYS A 73 -17.37 -6.66 -14.94
CA LYS A 73 -18.83 -6.82 -15.10
C LYS A 73 -19.25 -6.64 -16.56
N GLN A 74 -18.74 -5.60 -17.22
CA GLN A 74 -19.03 -5.34 -18.63
C GLN A 74 -18.50 -6.46 -19.53
N SER A 75 -17.29 -6.96 -19.26
CA SER A 75 -16.68 -8.06 -19.99
C SER A 75 -17.51 -9.34 -19.88
N ALA A 76 -17.96 -9.68 -18.68
CA ALA A 76 -18.84 -10.82 -18.47
C ALA A 76 -20.20 -10.65 -19.17
N ALA A 77 -20.81 -9.47 -19.08
CA ALA A 77 -22.05 -9.18 -19.81
C ALA A 77 -21.86 -9.31 -21.33
N ASN A 78 -20.72 -8.87 -21.86
CA ASN A 78 -20.38 -9.03 -23.27
C ASN A 78 -20.16 -10.49 -23.66
N GLN A 79 -19.57 -11.32 -22.79
CA GLN A 79 -19.45 -12.77 -23.04
C GLN A 79 -20.82 -13.42 -23.21
N VAL A 80 -21.79 -13.11 -22.34
CA VAL A 80 -23.18 -13.61 -22.47
C VAL A 80 -23.81 -13.16 -23.79
N ARG A 81 -23.63 -11.90 -24.17
CA ARG A 81 -24.14 -11.36 -25.44
C ARG A 81 -23.53 -12.08 -26.65
N LEU A 82 -22.21 -12.30 -26.64
CA LEU A 82 -21.51 -13.00 -27.72
C LEU A 82 -21.97 -14.45 -27.85
N ASP A 83 -22.12 -15.17 -26.73
CA ASP A 83 -22.64 -16.54 -26.74
C ASP A 83 -24.04 -16.60 -27.36
N LEU A 84 -24.94 -15.70 -26.97
CA LEU A 84 -26.26 -15.59 -27.58
C LEU A 84 -26.19 -15.30 -29.08
N MET A 85 -25.31 -14.39 -29.51
CA MET A 85 -25.11 -14.09 -30.93
C MET A 85 -24.65 -15.33 -31.71
N PHE A 86 -23.75 -16.14 -31.15
CA PHE A 86 -23.34 -17.41 -31.77
C PHE A 86 -24.50 -18.41 -31.84
N GLN A 87 -25.30 -18.53 -30.78
CA GLN A 87 -26.47 -19.41 -30.77
C GLN A 87 -27.52 -18.98 -31.81
N ILE A 88 -27.71 -17.68 -32.03
CA ILE A 88 -28.59 -17.13 -33.08
C ILE A 88 -28.09 -17.53 -34.47
N ILE A 89 -26.79 -17.33 -34.75
CA ILE A 89 -26.18 -17.70 -36.02
C ILE A 89 -26.38 -19.21 -36.28
N LYS A 90 -26.19 -20.03 -35.23
CA LYS A 90 -26.44 -21.47 -35.31
C LYS A 90 -27.90 -21.80 -35.63
N ALA A 91 -28.86 -21.23 -34.90
CA ALA A 91 -30.29 -21.47 -35.14
C ALA A 91 -30.70 -21.09 -36.57
N ARG A 92 -30.16 -19.98 -37.10
CA ARG A 92 -30.37 -19.58 -38.50
C ARG A 92 -29.78 -20.57 -39.49
N SER A 93 -28.56 -21.08 -39.22
CA SER A 93 -27.93 -22.08 -40.08
C SER A 93 -28.70 -23.41 -40.10
N GLU A 94 -29.38 -23.74 -39.00
CA GLU A 94 -30.23 -24.92 -38.84
C GLU A 94 -31.69 -24.66 -39.32
N ASN A 95 -31.98 -23.45 -39.82
CA ASN A 95 -33.30 -22.99 -40.25
C ASN A 95 -34.38 -23.07 -39.14
N ASP A 96 -33.98 -23.00 -37.86
CA ASP A 96 -34.85 -23.00 -36.69
C ASP A 96 -35.34 -21.57 -36.36
N ALA A 97 -36.40 -21.17 -37.05
CA ALA A 97 -36.99 -19.83 -36.92
C ALA A 97 -37.55 -19.55 -35.52
N ARG A 98 -38.04 -20.58 -34.80
CA ARG A 98 -38.59 -20.39 -33.44
C ARG A 98 -37.48 -20.04 -32.47
N ARG A 99 -36.38 -20.80 -32.52
CA ARG A 99 -35.22 -20.58 -31.64
C ARG A 99 -34.53 -19.25 -31.96
N ASP A 100 -34.35 -18.89 -33.23
CA ASP A 100 -33.81 -17.59 -33.63
C ASP A 100 -34.64 -16.42 -33.04
N ALA A 101 -35.98 -16.48 -33.18
CA ALA A 101 -36.86 -15.43 -32.67
C ALA A 101 -36.74 -15.26 -31.14
N VAL A 102 -36.72 -16.37 -30.40
CA VAL A 102 -36.57 -16.36 -28.93
C VAL A 102 -35.21 -15.79 -28.52
N LEU A 103 -34.11 -16.28 -29.10
CA LEU A 103 -32.76 -15.82 -28.75
C LEU A 103 -32.54 -14.34 -29.12
N THR A 104 -33.08 -13.91 -30.27
CA THR A 104 -33.02 -12.51 -30.71
C THR A 104 -33.78 -11.60 -29.75
N GLN A 105 -34.94 -12.03 -29.25
CA GLN A 105 -35.70 -11.28 -28.25
C GLN A 105 -34.93 -11.16 -26.92
N ILE A 106 -34.34 -12.27 -26.44
CA ILE A 106 -33.52 -12.28 -25.23
C ILE A 106 -32.32 -11.33 -25.36
N LEU A 107 -31.59 -11.38 -26.49
CA LEU A 107 -30.47 -10.48 -26.75
C LEU A 107 -30.91 -9.00 -26.75
N ARG A 108 -32.08 -8.70 -27.34
CA ARG A 108 -32.65 -7.35 -27.34
C ARG A 108 -32.96 -6.87 -25.92
N GLU A 109 -33.49 -7.74 -25.07
CA GLU A 109 -33.77 -7.40 -23.66
C GLU A 109 -32.49 -7.16 -22.84
N LEU A 110 -31.45 -7.98 -23.06
CA LEU A 110 -30.13 -7.81 -22.42
C LEU A 110 -29.39 -6.55 -22.86
N ILE A 111 -29.52 -6.14 -24.13
CA ILE A 111 -28.93 -4.88 -24.62
C ILE A 111 -29.66 -3.68 -24.04
N ASN A 112 -30.99 -3.77 -23.91
CA ASN A 112 -31.83 -2.71 -23.35
C ASN A 112 -31.79 -2.63 -21.81
N GLY A 113 -30.97 -3.45 -21.15
CA GLY A 113 -30.81 -3.44 -19.68
C GLY A 113 -32.05 -3.94 -18.93
N LYS A 114 -32.93 -4.70 -19.58
CA LYS A 114 -34.15 -5.26 -18.97
C LYS A 114 -33.92 -6.62 -18.27
N ALA A 115 -32.71 -7.16 -18.39
CA ALA A 115 -32.26 -8.38 -17.73
C ALA A 115 -30.80 -8.20 -17.27
N GLU A 116 -30.49 -8.53 -16.01
CA GLU A 116 -29.10 -8.55 -15.53
C GLU A 116 -28.49 -9.95 -15.71
N PRO A 117 -27.24 -10.05 -16.19
CA PRO A 117 -26.51 -11.30 -16.14
C PRO A 117 -26.09 -11.58 -14.70
N GLU A 118 -26.72 -12.55 -14.04
CA GLU A 118 -26.32 -13.01 -12.71
C GLU A 118 -24.87 -13.53 -12.74
N LEU A 119 -23.96 -12.79 -12.13
CA LEU A 119 -22.56 -13.15 -11.97
C LEU A 119 -22.35 -13.78 -10.59
N LYS A 120 -22.21 -15.10 -10.54
CA LYS A 120 -21.65 -15.78 -9.36
C LYS A 120 -20.21 -15.32 -9.18
N GLN A 121 -19.95 -14.60 -8.09
CA GLN A 121 -18.59 -14.18 -7.74
C GLN A 121 -17.73 -15.42 -7.49
N ALA A 122 -16.64 -15.57 -8.24
CA ALA A 122 -15.62 -16.56 -7.93
C ALA A 122 -14.98 -16.25 -6.57
N PRO A 123 -14.64 -17.26 -5.74
CA PRO A 123 -14.01 -17.05 -4.45
C PRO A 123 -12.70 -16.30 -4.64
N ARG A 124 -12.55 -15.16 -3.95
CA ARG A 124 -11.31 -14.39 -3.95
C ARG A 124 -10.23 -15.23 -3.29
N GLY A 125 -9.15 -15.48 -4.02
CA GLY A 125 -7.96 -16.16 -3.52
C GLY A 125 -7.49 -15.53 -2.21
N GLU A 126 -7.29 -16.39 -1.22
CA GLU A 126 -6.79 -16.04 0.11
C GLU A 126 -5.46 -15.29 -0.03
N ALA A 127 -5.37 -14.14 0.62
CA ALA A 127 -4.11 -13.41 0.73
C ALA A 127 -3.13 -14.29 1.51
N ILE A 128 -2.11 -14.80 0.81
CA ILE A 128 -0.97 -15.46 1.43
C ILE A 128 -0.19 -14.37 2.17
N THR A 129 -0.46 -14.21 3.45
CA THR A 129 0.44 -13.53 4.38
C THR A 129 1.57 -14.51 4.71
N ARG A 130 2.80 -14.13 4.35
CA ARG A 130 4.05 -14.69 4.91
C ARG A 130 4.80 -13.58 5.60
#